data_AF-A0A238ZXK8-F1
#
_entry.id   AF-A0A238ZXK8-F1
#
_cell.length_a   1.000
_cell.length_b   1.000
_cell.length_c   1.000
_cell.angle_alpha   90.00
_cell.angle_beta   90.00
_cell.angle_gamma   90.00
#
_symmetry.space_group_name_H-M   'P 1'
#
loop_
_entity.id
_entity.type
_entity.pdbx_description
1 polymer ?
#
loop_
_entity_poly.entity_id
_entity_poly.type
_entity_poly.pdbx_seq_one_letter_code
_entity_poly.pdbx_strand_id
1 'polypeptide(L)'
;MKVLLLYFFIVNSIEFILAGYDKYLATKHKRRIPENTLFAIAFFGGSVGLVLAMLLFRHKTSKSSFIIKFSAIIFIQILIAVLLFVYKVNIFNIALFLTS
;
A
#
# COMPACT_ATOMS: atom_id res chain seq x y z
N MET A 1 -5.34 17.00 -12.22
CA MET A 1 -4.40 15.86 -12.35
C MET A 1 -3.08 16.05 -11.61
N LYS A 2 -2.43 17.24 -11.65
CA LYS A 2 -1.15 17.49 -10.95
C LYS A 2 -1.17 17.25 -9.43
N VAL A 3 -2.26 17.62 -8.75
CA VAL A 3 -2.38 17.49 -7.27
C VAL A 3 -2.37 16.02 -6.82
N LEU A 4 -3.02 15.13 -7.59
CA LEU A 4 -3.04 13.70 -7.33
C LEU A 4 -1.64 13.07 -7.47
N LEU A 5 -0.89 13.46 -8.50
CA LEU A 5 0.50 13.01 -8.68
C LEU A 5 1.40 13.48 -7.54
N LEU A 6 1.26 14.73 -7.11
CA LEU A 6 2.05 15.28 -6.00
C LEU A 6 1.77 14.54 -4.69
N TYR A 7 0.48 14.31 -4.40
CA TYR A 7 0.04 13.51 -3.26
C TYR A 7 0.65 12.11 -3.29
N PHE A 8 0.57 11.43 -4.45
CA PHE A 8 1.14 10.09 -4.62
C PHE A 8 2.65 10.08 -4.35
N PHE A 9 3.38 11.06 -4.86
CA PHE A 9 4.84 11.15 -4.70
C PHE A 9 5.25 11.40 -3.25
N ILE A 10 4.51 12.26 -2.54
CA ILE A 10 4.75 12.56 -1.12
C ILE A 10 4.47 11.33 -0.27
N VAL A 11 3.35 10.64 -0.48
CA VAL A 11 2.96 9.46 0.31
C VAL A 11 3.98 8.32 0.12
N ASN A 12 4.42 8.07 -1.13
CA ASN A 12 5.46 7.07 -1.40
C ASN A 12 6.80 7.43 -0.76
N SER A 13 7.18 8.72 -0.78
CA SER A 13 8.42 9.18 -0.16
C SER A 13 8.38 9.06 1.36
N ILE A 14 7.26 9.43 2.00
CA ILE A 14 7.06 9.30 3.45
C ILE A 14 7.19 7.85 3.89
N GLU A 15 6.53 6.94 3.16
CA GLU A 15 6.58 5.53 3.51
C GLU A 15 7.98 4.94 3.33
N PHE A 16 8.67 5.31 2.26
CA PHE A 16 10.05 4.92 2.03
C PHE A 16 10.98 5.38 3.17
N ILE A 17 10.83 6.63 3.62
CA ILE A 17 11.59 7.19 4.74
C ILE A 17 11.26 6.46 6.04
N LEU A 18 9.98 6.19 6.32
CA LEU A 18 9.55 5.45 7.51
C LEU A 18 10.14 4.04 7.57
N ALA A 19 10.14 3.34 6.43
CA ALA A 19 10.75 2.02 6.31
C ALA A 19 12.28 2.07 6.47
N GLY A 20 12.94 3.11 5.96
CA GLY A 20 14.37 3.33 6.19
C GLY A 20 14.71 3.70 7.63
N TYR A 21 13.85 4.49 8.27
CA TYR A 21 13.98 4.88 9.66
C TYR A 21 13.80 3.68 10.60
N ASP A 22 12.91 2.74 10.26
CA ASP A 22 12.79 1.46 10.98
C ASP A 22 14.11 0.66 10.95
N LYS A 23 14.83 0.65 9.83
CA LYS A 23 16.18 0.05 9.76
C LYS A 23 17.17 0.77 10.68
N TYR A 24 17.16 2.11 10.68
CA TYR A 24 18.01 2.90 11.57
C TYR A 24 17.74 2.61 13.05
N LEU A 25 16.46 2.45 13.44
CA LEU A 25 16.09 2.06 14.80
C LEU A 25 16.52 0.64 15.16
N ALA A 26 16.47 -0.29 14.21
CA ALA A 26 16.96 -1.66 14.40
C ALA A 26 18.47 -1.68 14.69
N THR A 27 19.26 -0.86 14.01
CA THR A 27 20.70 -0.70 14.25
C THR A 27 21.01 -0.04 15.60
N LYS A 28 20.15 0.89 16.06
CA LYS A 28 20.31 1.54 17.37
C LYS A 28 19.71 0.76 18.55
N HIS A 29 19.27 -0.50 18.36
CA HIS A 29 18.57 -1.31 19.38
C HIS A 29 17.39 -0.57 20.05
N LYS A 30 16.75 0.35 19.33
CA LYS A 30 15.56 1.06 19.81
C LYS A 30 14.29 0.32 19.36
N ARG A 31 13.18 0.68 20.02
CA ARG A 31 11.86 0.07 19.81
C ARG A 31 11.47 0.13 18.32
N ARG A 32 11.35 -1.03 17.68
CA ARG A 32 10.98 -1.18 16.26
C ARG A 32 9.61 -0.57 15.98
N ILE A 33 9.42 -0.02 14.79
CA ILE A 33 8.14 0.55 14.38
C ILE A 33 7.16 -0.61 14.11
N PRO A 34 5.93 -0.56 14.64
CA PRO A 34 4.94 -1.61 14.41
C PRO A 34 4.57 -1.67 12.93
N GLU A 35 4.64 -2.89 12.37
CA GLU A 35 4.39 -3.20 10.96
C GLU A 35 3.04 -2.67 10.48
N ASN A 36 2.03 -2.64 11.36
CA ASN A 36 0.69 -2.12 11.08
C ASN A 36 0.69 -0.67 10.59
N THR A 37 1.64 0.16 11.03
CA THR A 37 1.72 1.58 10.62
C THR A 37 2.17 1.71 9.18
N LEU A 38 3.17 0.91 8.77
CA LEU A 38 3.62 0.86 7.38
C LEU A 38 2.50 0.32 6.49
N PHE A 39 1.80 -0.72 6.95
CA PHE A 39 0.66 -1.27 6.22
C PHE A 39 -0.51 -0.31 6.05
N ALA A 40 -0.80 0.52 7.06
CA ALA A 40 -1.82 1.55 6.94
C ALA A 40 -1.46 2.58 5.85
N ILE A 41 -0.20 3.02 5.81
CA ILE A 41 0.28 3.98 4.80
C ILE A 41 0.28 3.35 3.41
N ALA A 42 0.72 2.08 3.30
CA ALA A 42 0.65 1.31 2.06
C ALA A 42 -0.78 1.25 1.51
N PHE A 43 -1.76 1.05 2.41
CA PHE A 43 -3.17 0.98 2.06
C PHE A 43 -3.72 2.31 1.50
N PHE A 44 -3.25 3.45 2.01
CA PHE A 44 -3.65 4.79 1.57
C PHE A 44 -2.93 5.30 0.30
N GLY A 45 -2.02 4.51 -0.29
CA GLY A 45 -1.31 4.86 -1.53
C GLY A 45 0.21 4.82 -1.42
N GLY A 46 0.74 4.35 -0.29
CA GLY A 46 2.17 4.13 -0.11
C GLY A 46 2.71 2.91 -0.86
N SER A 47 1.89 1.91 -1.20
CA SER A 47 2.35 0.56 -1.58
C SER A 47 3.56 0.45 -2.53
N VAL A 48 3.78 1.40 -3.45
CA VAL A 48 4.99 1.47 -4.29
C VAL A 48 6.26 1.83 -3.49
N GLY A 49 6.18 2.81 -2.59
CA GLY A 49 7.21 3.22 -1.64
C GLY A 49 7.61 2.09 -0.69
N LEU A 50 6.65 1.28 -0.24
CA LEU A 50 6.91 0.11 0.61
C LEU A 50 7.67 -0.96 -0.16
N VAL A 51 7.26 -1.24 -1.39
CA VAL A 51 7.94 -2.22 -2.26
C VAL A 51 9.36 -1.76 -2.55
N LEU A 52 9.54 -0.48 -2.89
CA LEU A 52 10.87 0.10 -3.07
C LEU A 52 11.72 0.01 -1.81
N ALA A 53 11.15 0.31 -0.64
CA ALA A 53 11.85 0.18 0.63
C ALA A 53 12.20 -1.27 0.95
N MET A 54 11.31 -2.23 0.70
CA MET A 54 11.58 -3.66 0.87
C MET A 54 12.74 -4.11 -0.03
N LEU A 55 12.76 -3.67 -1.28
CA LEU A 55 13.80 -4.00 -2.26
C LEU A 55 15.15 -3.36 -1.90
N LEU A 56 15.17 -2.07 -1.54
CA LEU A 56 16.40 -1.32 -1.23
C LEU A 56 17.00 -1.74 0.11
N PHE A 57 16.17 -1.86 1.14
CA PHE A 57 16.70 -2.18 2.46
C PHE A 57 17.06 -3.64 2.59
N ARG A 58 16.46 -4.56 1.78
CA ARG A 58 16.74 -6.02 1.75
C ARG A 58 16.74 -6.69 3.13
N HIS A 59 16.27 -6.00 4.17
CA HIS A 59 16.50 -6.36 5.57
C HIS A 59 15.25 -6.94 6.26
N LYS A 60 14.13 -7.06 5.55
CA LYS A 60 12.88 -7.65 6.05
C LYS A 60 12.18 -8.60 5.06
N THR A 61 12.84 -8.96 3.95
CA THR A 61 12.37 -9.99 3.01
C THR A 61 12.50 -11.42 3.54
N SER A 62 13.22 -11.64 4.64
CA SER A 62 13.46 -12.98 5.20
C SER A 62 12.40 -13.43 6.21
N LYS A 63 11.59 -12.52 6.78
CA LYS A 63 10.47 -12.92 7.63
C LYS A 63 9.22 -13.14 6.78
N SER A 64 8.92 -14.40 6.48
CA SER A 64 7.69 -14.80 5.76
C SER A 64 6.42 -14.20 6.36
N SER A 65 6.37 -13.97 7.67
CA SER A 65 5.23 -13.30 8.34
C SER A 65 4.96 -11.87 7.84
N PHE A 66 5.98 -11.14 7.41
CA PHE A 66 5.82 -9.79 6.86
C PHE A 66 5.28 -9.83 5.43
N ILE A 67 5.82 -10.74 4.60
CA ILE A 67 5.38 -10.95 3.22
C ILE A 67 3.92 -11.44 3.19
N ILE A 68 3.55 -12.36 4.09
CA ILE A 68 2.17 -12.88 4.17
C ILE A 68 1.18 -11.75 4.50
N LYS A 69 1.51 -10.89 5.48
CA LYS A 69 0.66 -9.74 5.83
C LYS A 69 0.56 -8.73 4.68
N PHE A 70 1.68 -8.42 4.03
CA PHE A 70 1.69 -7.51 2.88
C PHE A 70 0.88 -8.06 1.71
N SER A 71 1.08 -9.33 1.37
CA SER A 71 0.36 -10.02 0.32
C SER A 71 -1.14 -10.08 0.64
N ALA A 72 -1.52 -10.31 1.90
CA ALA A 72 -2.92 -10.28 2.31
C ALA A 72 -3.56 -8.90 2.10
N ILE A 73 -2.84 -7.82 2.39
CA ILE A 73 -3.33 -6.44 2.17
C ILE A 73 -3.48 -6.13 0.68
N ILE A 74 -2.50 -6.53 -0.15
CA ILE A 74 -2.62 -6.42 -1.61
C ILE A 74 -3.82 -7.22 -2.10
N PHE A 75 -4.02 -8.44 -1.58
CA PHE A 75 -5.13 -9.30 -1.97
C PHE A 75 -6.48 -8.65 -1.61
N ILE A 76 -6.59 -8.05 -0.42
CA ILE A 76 -7.78 -7.30 0.01
C ILE A 76 -7.99 -6.07 -0.88
N GLN A 77 -6.94 -5.31 -1.21
CA GLN A 77 -7.04 -4.17 -2.12
C GLN A 77 -7.54 -4.57 -3.51
N ILE A 78 -6.98 -5.65 -4.07
CA ILE A 78 -7.41 -6.19 -5.37
C ILE A 78 -8.87 -6.65 -5.29
N LEU A 79 -9.24 -7.38 -4.24
CA LEU A 79 -10.60 -7.87 -4.05
C LEU A 79 -11.60 -6.72 -4.00
N ILE A 80 -11.31 -5.67 -3.21
CA ILE A 80 -12.13 -4.46 -3.12
C ILE A 80 -12.20 -3.74 -4.46
N ALA A 81 -11.07 -3.58 -5.16
CA ALA A 81 -11.03 -2.91 -6.46
C ALA A 81 -11.86 -3.65 -7.51
N VAL A 82 -11.78 -4.98 -7.55
CA VAL A 82 -12.59 -5.83 -8.43
C VAL A 82 -14.07 -5.71 -8.07
N LEU A 83 -14.41 -5.75 -6.78
CA LEU A 83 -15.80 -5.61 -6.33
C LEU A 83 -16.37 -4.24 -6.75
N LEU A 84 -15.62 -3.16 -6.53
CA LEU A 84 -16.02 -1.81 -6.95
C LEU A 84 -16.14 -1.69 -8.47
N PHE A 85 -15.23 -2.32 -9.23
CA PHE A 85 -15.31 -2.33 -10.68
C PHE A 85 -16.56 -3.06 -11.17
N VAL A 86 -16.86 -4.23 -10.61
CA VAL A 86 -18.09 -4.99 -10.91
C VAL A 86 -19.33 -4.17 -10.55
N TYR A 87 -19.37 -3.54 -9.37
CA TYR A 87 -20.49 -2.68 -8.96
C TYR A 87 -20.67 -1.49 -9.90
N LYS A 88 -19.58 -0.82 -10.28
CA LYS A 88 -19.63 0.32 -11.21
C LYS A 88 -20.11 -0.10 -12.60
N VAL A 89 -19.62 -1.24 -13.11
CA VAL A 89 -20.05 -1.82 -14.38
C VAL A 89 -21.54 -2.19 -14.34
N ASN A 90 -22.00 -2.77 -13.23
CA ASN A 90 -23.40 -3.15 -13.04
C ASN A 90 -24.32 -1.92 -12.97
N ILE A 91 -23.93 -0.89 -12.22
CA ILE A 91 -24.63 0.41 -12.17
C ILE A 91 -24.71 1.05 -13.57
N PHE A 92 -23.62 1.00 -14.34
CA PHE A 92 -23.57 1.58 -15.68
C PHE A 92 -24.50 0.84 -16.65
N ASN A 93 -24.52 -0.51 -16.59
CA ASN A 93 -25.44 -1.32 -17.39
C ASN A 93 -26.91 -1.08 -17.05
N ILE A 94 -27.25 -0.95 -15.76
CA ILE A 94 -28.62 -0.66 -15.33
C ILE A 94 -29.05 0.74 -15.78
N ALA A 95 -28.17 1.74 -15.66
CA ALA A 95 -28.45 3.10 -16.12
C ALA A 95 -28.66 3.17 -17.64
N LEU A 96 -27.89 2.39 -18.41
CA LEU A 96 -28.05 2.29 -19.86
C LEU A 96 -29.42 1.71 -20.24
N PHE A 97 -29.87 0.68 -19.50
CA PHE A 97 -31.15 -0.01 -19.74
C PHE A 97 -32.39 0.85 -19.39
N LEU A 98 -32.26 1.79 -18.45
CA LEU A 98 -33.35 2.71 -18.06
C LEU A 98 -33.48 3.94 -18.98
N THR A 99 -32.47 4.20 -19.82
CA THR A 99 -32.42 5.38 -20.70
C THR A 99 -32.82 5.06 -22.15
N SER A 100 -32.90 3.77 -22.50
CA SER A 100 -33.39 3.22 -23.77
C SER A 100 -34.84 2.75 -23.67
#